data_AF-A0AAN6P8S7-F1
#
_entry.id   AF-A0AAN6P8S7-F1
#
_cell.length_a   1.000
_cell.length_b   1.000
_cell.length_c   1.000
_cell.angle_alpha   90.00
_cell.angle_beta   90.00
_cell.angle_gamma   90.00
#
_symmetry.space_group_name_H-M   'P 1'
#
loop_
_entity.id
_entity.type
_entity.pdbx_description
1 polymer ?
#
loop_
_entity_poly.entity_id
_entity_poly.type
_entity_poly.pdbx_seq_one_letter_code
_entity_poly.pdbx_strand_id
1 'polypeptide(L)'
;MSTTTPKLNSKSPTIRRILREAHELTTAPSADYHAVPLETDLFEWHFTLRGPPNSPFEAGIYHGRIVLPPSYPLRPPSFRFLTPSGRFETNREICLSISGHHEETWQPAWGIRTALVALRSFMETDVKGQLGGMTAGEGVRRRMAGESGGWKCGVCGGGKSNREILGECEERVKEMGEREKEEVKVPEELKMGWRDEMEAAAAAQQKKKNEGEGEGDGESDGLAEGFVQTAPVSSSPGEPSSGGTAVAGGSAVPPPTRTVPSPSPLPVAAGPALQQVQRVQQVAADETAVWLDRLIVAVAVLLAAVVAKVMLA
;
A
#
# COMPACT_ATOMS: atom_id res chain seq x y z
N MET A 1 -7.75 37.33 19.13
CA MET A 1 -8.41 36.44 18.15
C MET A 1 -8.51 35.07 18.79
N SER A 2 -9.70 34.68 19.25
CA SER A 2 -9.90 33.44 20.01
C SER A 2 -9.95 32.26 19.04
N THR A 3 -8.89 31.45 19.00
CA THR A 3 -8.85 30.19 18.26
C THR A 3 -9.61 29.13 19.04
N THR A 4 -10.89 28.96 18.73
CA THR A 4 -11.71 27.85 19.23
C THR A 4 -11.18 26.56 18.62
N THR A 5 -10.39 25.79 19.38
CA THR A 5 -9.98 24.44 18.98
C THR A 5 -11.24 23.59 18.78
N PRO A 6 -11.50 23.03 17.59
CA PRO A 6 -12.69 22.24 17.34
C PRO A 6 -12.69 21.01 18.25
N LYS A 7 -13.81 20.78 18.93
CA LYS A 7 -13.99 19.66 19.88
C LYS A 7 -14.03 18.35 19.08
N LEU A 8 -12.89 17.66 19.01
CA LEU A 8 -12.73 16.42 18.26
C LEU A 8 -13.60 15.30 18.86
N ASN A 9 -14.46 14.68 18.05
CA ASN A 9 -15.29 13.57 18.47
C ASN A 9 -14.51 12.24 18.41
N SER A 10 -13.84 11.87 19.50
CA SER A 10 -13.07 10.62 19.61
C SER A 10 -13.89 9.34 19.37
N LYS A 11 -15.23 9.43 19.35
CA LYS A 11 -16.11 8.30 19.01
C LYS A 11 -16.25 8.07 17.51
N SER A 12 -15.82 8.99 16.64
CA SER A 12 -15.86 8.79 15.19
C SER A 12 -14.88 7.68 14.75
N PRO A 13 -15.33 6.67 13.96
CA PRO A 13 -14.45 5.65 13.41
C PRO A 13 -13.29 6.24 12.58
N THR A 14 -13.56 7.28 11.80
CA THR A 14 -12.56 8.03 11.02
C THR A 14 -11.50 8.64 11.92
N ILE A 15 -11.91 9.33 13.00
CA ILE A 15 -10.95 9.94 13.94
C ILE A 15 -10.10 8.86 14.62
N ARG A 16 -10.70 7.73 15.02
CA ARG A 16 -9.94 6.60 15.58
C ARG A 16 -8.94 6.02 14.60
N ARG A 17 -9.29 5.93 13.31
CA ARG A 17 -8.39 5.49 12.24
C ARG A 17 -7.21 6.47 12.09
N ILE A 18 -7.48 7.76 11.95
CA ILE A 18 -6.46 8.82 11.80
C ILE A 18 -5.50 8.82 13.00
N LEU A 19 -6.00 8.76 14.23
CA LEU A 19 -5.17 8.73 15.43
C LEU A 19 -4.30 7.47 15.52
N ARG A 20 -4.83 6.31 15.09
CA ARG A 20 -4.06 5.06 15.01
C ARG A 20 -2.90 5.18 14.03
N GLU A 21 -3.14 5.76 12.85
CA GLU A 21 -2.09 5.94 11.84
C GLU A 21 -1.06 7.00 12.27
N ALA A 22 -1.49 8.05 12.98
CA ALA A 22 -0.57 9.04 13.55
C ALA A 22 0.33 8.40 14.61
N HIS A 23 -0.26 7.55 15.45
CA HIS A 23 0.48 6.77 16.42
C HIS A 23 1.47 5.81 15.74
N GLU A 24 1.03 5.07 14.71
CA GLU A 24 1.88 4.16 13.93
C GLU A 24 3.08 4.85 13.29
N LEU A 25 2.89 6.03 12.69
CA LEU A 25 4.00 6.79 12.10
C LEU A 25 4.95 7.38 13.15
N THR A 26 4.45 7.61 14.37
CA THR A 26 5.27 8.03 15.50
C THR A 26 6.05 6.85 16.08
N THR A 27 5.43 5.68 16.26
CA THR A 27 6.04 4.52 16.92
C THR A 27 6.87 3.65 15.98
N ALA A 28 6.68 3.75 14.67
CA ALA A 28 7.50 3.05 13.67
C ALA A 28 8.02 4.08 12.65
N PRO A 29 9.03 4.89 13.02
CA PRO A 29 9.61 5.91 12.15
C PRO A 29 10.26 5.28 10.90
N SER A 30 10.50 6.09 9.87
CA SER A 30 11.16 5.69 8.63
C SER A 30 12.25 6.69 8.26
N ALA A 31 13.34 6.20 7.67
CA ALA A 31 14.41 7.05 7.14
C ALA A 31 14.02 7.71 5.79
N ASP A 32 13.00 7.17 5.13
CA ASP A 32 12.56 7.63 3.81
C ASP A 32 11.44 8.66 3.88
N TYR A 33 10.67 8.70 4.95
CA TYR A 33 9.55 9.62 5.08
C TYR A 33 9.20 9.95 6.53
N HIS A 34 8.62 11.14 6.69
CA HIS A 34 7.99 11.62 7.91
C HIS A 34 6.60 12.15 7.56
N ALA A 35 5.61 11.92 8.41
CA ALA A 35 4.31 12.55 8.27
C ALA A 35 3.62 12.74 9.61
N VAL A 36 2.92 13.87 9.75
CA VAL A 36 2.23 14.27 10.98
C VAL A 36 0.98 15.10 10.65
N PRO A 37 -0.15 14.93 11.37
CA PRO A 37 -1.29 15.83 11.25
C PRO A 37 -0.90 17.25 11.72
N LEU A 38 -1.57 18.27 11.18
CA LEU A 38 -1.46 19.61 11.73
C LEU A 38 -2.09 19.69 13.11
N GLU A 39 -1.52 20.52 13.98
CA GLU A 39 -2.07 20.76 15.32
C GLU A 39 -3.46 21.40 15.27
N THR A 40 -3.74 22.16 14.20
CA THR A 40 -5.00 22.86 13.97
C THR A 40 -6.07 21.99 13.31
N ASP A 41 -5.68 20.97 12.54
CA ASP A 41 -6.60 20.13 11.79
C ASP A 41 -6.05 18.70 11.60
N LEU A 42 -6.76 17.70 12.14
CA LEU A 42 -6.40 16.29 12.00
C LEU A 42 -6.62 15.73 10.58
N PHE A 43 -7.37 16.44 9.73
CA PHE A 43 -7.62 16.05 8.34
C PHE A 43 -6.60 16.63 7.36
N GLU A 44 -5.76 17.57 7.79
CA GLU A 44 -4.63 18.06 7.00
C GLU A 44 -3.33 17.58 7.64
N TRP A 45 -2.53 16.86 6.85
CA TRP A 45 -1.25 16.32 7.26
C TRP A 45 -0.15 16.90 6.41
N HIS A 46 1.02 17.02 7.01
CA HIS A 46 2.22 17.39 6.31
C HIS A 46 3.17 16.20 6.27
N PHE A 47 3.83 16.02 5.12
CA PHE A 47 4.81 14.96 4.93
C PHE A 47 6.12 15.52 4.40
N THR A 48 7.22 14.85 4.75
CA THR A 48 8.55 15.07 4.18
C THR A 48 9.03 13.73 3.64
N LEU A 49 9.43 13.70 2.37
CA LEU A 49 9.69 12.49 1.60
C LEU A 49 11.08 12.55 0.95
N ARG A 50 11.89 11.52 1.17
CA ARG A 50 13.15 11.32 0.46
C ARG A 50 12.87 10.85 -0.96
N GLY A 51 13.58 11.42 -1.92
CA GLY A 51 13.50 10.95 -3.30
C GLY A 51 13.86 9.46 -3.45
N PRO A 52 13.31 8.78 -4.47
CA PRO A 52 13.69 7.41 -4.78
C PRO A 52 15.18 7.31 -5.16
N PRO A 53 15.87 6.23 -4.75
CA PRO A 53 17.28 6.04 -5.04
C PRO A 53 17.48 5.73 -6.53
N ASN A 54 18.68 5.94 -7.06
CA ASN A 54 19.01 5.66 -8.46
C ASN A 54 18.13 6.44 -9.46
N SER A 55 17.61 7.60 -9.03
CA SER A 55 16.71 8.43 -9.82
C SER A 55 17.22 9.88 -9.88
N PRO A 56 16.69 10.73 -10.77
CA PRO A 56 16.98 12.17 -10.78
C PRO A 56 16.58 12.89 -9.49
N PHE A 57 15.81 12.23 -8.62
CA PHE A 57 15.26 12.76 -7.37
C PHE A 57 16.04 12.30 -6.14
N GLU A 58 17.02 11.39 -6.27
CA GLU A 58 17.70 10.72 -5.15
C GLU A 58 18.26 11.67 -4.07
N ALA A 59 18.90 12.76 -4.50
CA ALA A 59 19.46 13.76 -3.58
C ALA A 59 18.39 14.67 -2.94
N GLY A 60 17.13 14.48 -3.30
CA GLY A 60 16.01 15.35 -2.96
C GLY A 60 15.30 14.96 -1.67
N ILE A 61 14.83 15.99 -0.97
CA ILE A 61 13.93 15.86 0.17
C ILE A 61 12.77 16.83 -0.05
N TYR A 62 11.58 16.27 -0.24
CA TYR A 62 10.42 17.00 -0.69
C TYR A 62 9.38 17.08 0.41
N HIS A 63 8.90 18.29 0.68
CA HIS A 63 7.79 18.52 1.57
C HIS A 63 6.48 18.60 0.79
N GLY A 64 5.41 18.13 1.40
CA GLY A 64 4.08 18.19 0.83
C GLY A 64 3.01 18.09 1.90
N ARG A 65 1.76 18.07 1.45
CA ARG A 65 0.58 17.91 2.31
C ARG A 65 -0.36 16.84 1.78
N ILE A 66 -1.06 16.24 2.73
CA ILE A 66 -2.12 15.25 2.52
C ILE A 66 -3.40 15.85 3.08
N VAL A 67 -4.47 15.85 2.28
CA VAL A 67 -5.79 16.24 2.77
C VAL A 67 -6.69 15.03 2.77
N LEU A 68 -7.17 14.68 3.96
CA LEU A 68 -8.05 13.54 4.21
C LEU A 68 -9.51 13.99 4.05
N PRO A 69 -10.33 13.30 3.25
CA PRO A 69 -11.75 13.61 3.18
C PRO A 69 -12.45 13.22 4.50
N PRO A 70 -13.61 13.82 4.84
CA PRO A 70 -14.42 13.40 5.99
C PRO A 70 -14.84 11.93 5.94
N SER A 71 -14.91 11.34 4.75
CA SER A 71 -15.20 9.93 4.49
C SER A 71 -13.97 9.01 4.55
N TYR A 72 -12.80 9.50 4.96
CA TYR A 72 -11.61 8.66 5.14
C TYR A 72 -11.87 7.57 6.22
N PRO A 73 -11.39 6.33 6.05
CA PRO A 73 -10.58 5.80 4.94
C PRO A 73 -11.41 5.24 3.77
N LEU A 74 -12.73 5.41 3.74
CA LEU A 74 -13.56 4.88 2.64
C LEU A 74 -13.31 5.60 1.31
N ARG A 75 -12.90 6.87 1.35
CA ARG A 75 -12.36 7.58 0.18
C ARG A 75 -10.88 7.90 0.35
N PRO A 76 -10.13 7.89 -0.77
CA PRO A 76 -8.69 8.16 -0.74
C PRO A 76 -8.36 9.60 -0.34
N PRO A 77 -7.14 9.83 0.17
CA PRO A 77 -6.60 11.16 0.40
C PRO A 77 -6.23 11.88 -0.91
N SER A 78 -6.02 13.19 -0.82
CA SER A 78 -5.41 14.00 -1.89
C SER A 78 -4.02 14.48 -1.47
N PHE A 79 -3.11 14.60 -2.45
CA PHE A 79 -1.69 14.94 -2.23
C PHE A 79 -1.30 16.19 -2.99
N ARG A 80 -0.43 17.00 -2.38
CA ARG A 80 0.20 18.17 -3.01
C ARG A 80 1.65 18.28 -2.57
N PHE A 81 2.57 18.49 -3.52
CA PHE A 81 3.95 18.83 -3.20
C PHE A 81 4.06 20.33 -2.94
N LEU A 82 4.82 20.72 -1.92
CA LEU A 82 5.09 22.12 -1.60
C LEU A 82 6.52 22.50 -2.02
N THR A 83 7.46 21.55 -1.94
CA THR A 83 8.81 21.72 -2.45
C THR A 83 8.87 21.46 -3.97
N PRO A 84 9.49 22.34 -4.76
CA PRO A 84 9.70 22.11 -6.20
C PRO A 84 10.49 20.82 -6.46
N SER A 85 9.94 19.91 -7.26
CA SER A 85 10.57 18.63 -7.59
C SER A 85 10.92 18.46 -9.08
N GLY A 86 10.32 19.25 -9.96
CA GLY A 86 10.40 19.05 -11.41
C GLY A 86 9.63 17.81 -11.90
N ARG A 87 8.82 17.19 -11.03
CA ARG A 87 7.89 16.09 -11.35
C ARG A 87 6.44 16.47 -11.13
N PHE A 88 6.17 17.25 -10.10
CA PHE A 88 4.85 17.76 -9.76
C PHE A 88 4.87 19.27 -9.64
N GLU A 89 3.80 19.91 -10.10
CA GLU A 89 3.56 21.31 -9.86
C GLU A 89 3.38 21.57 -8.36
N THR A 90 3.98 22.64 -7.85
CA THR A 90 3.87 22.99 -6.44
C THR A 90 2.46 23.44 -6.11
N ASN A 91 1.96 22.95 -4.98
CA ASN A 91 0.62 23.19 -4.44
C ASN A 91 -0.53 22.82 -5.40
N ARG A 92 -0.26 22.01 -6.43
CA ARG A 92 -1.30 21.41 -7.27
C ARG A 92 -1.64 20.02 -6.77
N GLU A 93 -2.91 19.66 -6.90
CA GLU A 93 -3.38 18.31 -6.58
C GLU A 93 -2.88 17.31 -7.61
N ILE A 94 -2.41 16.16 -7.11
CA ILE A 94 -1.81 15.10 -7.91
C ILE A 94 -2.77 13.92 -7.98
N CYS A 95 -3.07 13.45 -9.19
CA CYS A 95 -3.80 12.19 -9.37
C CYS A 95 -2.82 11.00 -9.30
N LEU A 96 -3.13 10.01 -8.48
CA LEU A 96 -2.42 8.74 -8.33
C LEU A 96 -3.47 7.64 -8.41
N SER A 97 -3.09 6.42 -8.77
CA SER A 97 -3.96 5.24 -8.60
C SER A 97 -4.39 4.98 -7.15
N ILE A 98 -3.88 5.78 -6.21
CA ILE A 98 -4.22 5.74 -4.79
C ILE A 98 -4.81 7.06 -4.26
N SER A 99 -5.14 8.02 -5.14
CA SER A 99 -5.70 9.32 -4.75
C SER A 99 -7.14 9.50 -5.22
N GLY A 100 -7.79 10.59 -4.78
CA GLY A 100 -9.18 11.00 -5.11
C GLY A 100 -9.63 10.88 -6.56
N HIS A 101 -8.70 10.83 -7.52
CA HIS A 101 -9.01 10.71 -8.94
C HIS A 101 -9.29 9.27 -9.40
N HIS A 102 -8.90 8.26 -8.63
CA HIS A 102 -9.10 6.84 -8.91
C HIS A 102 -9.73 6.16 -7.69
N GLU A 103 -10.96 6.56 -7.35
CA GLU A 103 -11.67 5.99 -6.20
C GLU A 103 -11.90 4.48 -6.34
N GLU A 104 -11.96 3.97 -7.57
CA GLU A 104 -12.17 2.56 -7.90
C GLU A 104 -10.98 1.66 -7.53
N THR A 105 -9.77 2.20 -7.48
CA THR A 105 -8.55 1.43 -7.14
C THR A 105 -8.12 1.61 -5.69
N TRP A 106 -8.72 2.56 -4.97
CA TRP A 106 -8.43 2.80 -3.55
C TRP A 106 -8.96 1.66 -2.67
N GLN A 107 -8.11 1.17 -1.76
CA GLN A 107 -8.51 0.22 -0.74
C GLN A 107 -8.51 0.90 0.64
N PRO A 108 -9.63 0.91 1.38
CA PRO A 108 -9.69 1.49 2.74
C PRO A 108 -8.72 0.86 3.75
N ALA A 109 -8.13 -0.29 3.41
CA ALA A 109 -7.07 -0.91 4.18
C ALA A 109 -5.77 -0.09 4.13
N TRP A 110 -5.47 0.57 3.00
CA TRP A 110 -4.25 1.38 2.82
C TRP A 110 -4.27 2.61 3.74
N GLY A 111 -3.20 2.78 4.51
CA GLY A 111 -2.99 3.94 5.38
C GLY A 111 -2.06 4.98 4.75
N ILE A 112 -1.82 6.07 5.49
CA ILE A 112 -0.87 7.13 5.15
C ILE A 112 0.53 6.55 4.87
N ARG A 113 0.98 5.59 5.67
CA ARG A 113 2.26 4.89 5.44
C ARG A 113 2.34 4.29 4.03
N THR A 114 1.39 3.43 3.70
CA THR A 114 1.31 2.77 2.40
C THR A 114 1.23 3.80 1.27
N ALA A 115 0.46 4.86 1.48
CA ALA A 115 0.30 5.92 0.50
C ALA A 115 1.60 6.71 0.25
N LEU A 116 2.41 6.97 1.29
CA LEU A 116 3.71 7.63 1.16
C LEU A 116 4.73 6.76 0.41
N VAL A 117 4.75 5.46 0.69
CA VAL A 117 5.60 4.50 -0.04
C VAL A 117 5.23 4.49 -1.51
N ALA A 118 3.94 4.36 -1.83
CA ALA A 118 3.44 4.40 -3.20
C ALA A 118 3.74 5.75 -3.87
N LEU A 119 3.57 6.88 -3.16
CA LEU A 119 3.89 8.21 -3.68
C LEU A 119 5.36 8.35 -4.06
N ARG A 120 6.26 7.78 -3.25
CA ARG A 120 7.71 7.77 -3.54
C ARG A 120 8.04 7.01 -4.82
N SER A 121 7.54 5.79 -4.95
CA SER A 121 7.71 5.00 -6.18
C SER A 121 7.07 5.67 -7.39
N PHE A 122 5.96 6.37 -7.17
CA PHE A 122 5.25 7.06 -8.24
C PHE A 122 6.06 8.22 -8.84
N MET A 123 7.03 8.80 -8.12
CA MET A 123 7.89 9.87 -8.65
C MET A 123 8.65 9.46 -9.92
N GLU A 124 8.94 8.17 -10.09
CA GLU A 124 9.71 7.62 -11.20
C GLU A 124 8.86 7.36 -12.46
N THR A 125 7.54 7.46 -12.35
CA THR A 125 6.60 7.21 -13.45
C THR A 125 6.55 8.37 -14.45
N ASP A 126 6.09 8.08 -15.68
CA ASP A 126 5.87 9.09 -16.72
C ASP A 126 4.75 10.08 -16.31
N VAL A 127 4.90 11.33 -16.71
CA VAL A 127 3.98 12.45 -16.44
C VAL A 127 2.73 12.42 -17.32
N LYS A 128 2.73 11.64 -18.41
CA LYS A 128 1.69 11.69 -19.45
C LYS A 128 0.30 11.36 -18.88
N GLY A 129 -0.63 12.28 -19.12
CA GLY A 129 -2.03 12.13 -18.71
C GLY A 129 -2.28 12.35 -17.22
N GLN A 130 -1.27 12.78 -16.45
CA GLN A 130 -1.39 12.97 -15.01
C GLN A 130 -1.74 14.41 -14.63
N LEU A 131 -2.79 14.59 -13.84
CA LEU A 131 -3.09 15.85 -13.18
C LEU A 131 -1.97 16.26 -12.22
N GLY A 132 -1.50 17.50 -12.36
CA GLY A 132 -0.45 18.09 -11.51
C GLY A 132 0.96 17.59 -11.82
N GLY A 133 1.14 16.74 -12.83
CA GLY A 133 2.46 16.38 -13.35
C GLY A 133 3.08 17.51 -14.15
N MET A 134 4.40 17.67 -14.06
CA MET A 134 5.16 18.61 -14.88
C MET A 134 6.35 17.94 -15.58
N THR A 135 6.64 18.39 -16.80
CA THR A 135 7.85 17.99 -17.55
C THR A 135 9.01 18.89 -17.19
N ALA A 136 10.12 18.30 -16.73
CA ALA A 136 11.40 18.98 -16.58
C ALA A 136 12.53 18.05 -17.04
N GLY A 137 13.59 18.61 -17.62
CA GLY A 137 14.77 17.85 -18.00
C GLY A 137 15.48 17.26 -16.77
N GLU A 138 16.19 16.15 -16.97
CA GLU A 138 16.86 15.44 -15.88
C GLU A 138 17.81 16.33 -15.07
N GLY A 139 18.61 17.18 -15.74
CA GLY A 139 19.51 18.12 -15.07
C GLY A 139 18.77 19.13 -14.19
N VAL A 140 17.57 19.56 -14.61
CA VAL A 140 16.72 20.46 -13.81
C VAL A 140 16.19 19.74 -12.57
N ARG A 141 15.75 18.48 -12.71
CA ARG A 141 15.30 17.64 -11.59
C ARG A 141 16.39 17.41 -10.57
N ARG A 142 17.62 17.07 -11.01
CA ARG A 142 18.78 16.87 -10.13
C ARG A 142 19.15 18.17 -9.39
N ARG A 143 19.10 19.31 -10.06
CA ARG A 143 19.32 20.62 -9.42
C ARG A 143 18.27 20.91 -8.35
N MET A 144 16.99 20.78 -8.68
CA MET A 144 15.90 20.98 -7.72
C MET A 144 15.98 19.99 -6.55
N ALA A 145 16.39 18.75 -6.79
CA ALA A 145 16.65 17.76 -5.76
C ALA A 145 17.74 18.28 -4.79
N GLY A 146 18.87 18.79 -5.29
CA GLY A 146 19.93 19.37 -4.45
C GLY A 146 19.47 20.55 -3.60
N GLU A 147 18.60 21.40 -4.13
CA GLU A 147 18.06 22.59 -3.44
C GLU A 147 16.96 22.25 -2.42
N SER A 148 16.20 21.18 -2.66
CA SER A 148 15.01 20.81 -1.90
C SER A 148 15.25 20.57 -0.41
N GLY A 149 16.46 20.12 -0.02
CA GLY A 149 16.81 19.85 1.37
C GLY A 149 16.78 21.08 2.29
N GLY A 150 17.02 22.28 1.74
CA GLY A 150 17.00 23.53 2.49
C GLY A 150 15.62 24.18 2.62
N TRP A 151 14.60 23.63 1.94
CA TRP A 151 13.25 24.19 1.94
C TRP A 151 12.62 24.08 3.34
N LYS A 152 11.86 25.12 3.74
CA LYS A 152 11.22 25.23 5.06
C LYS A 152 9.73 25.49 4.90
N CYS A 153 8.91 24.81 5.69
CA CYS A 153 7.47 25.02 5.70
C CYS A 153 7.11 26.23 6.58
N GLY A 154 6.19 27.07 6.11
CA GLY A 154 5.65 28.19 6.91
C GLY A 154 4.54 27.78 7.89
N VAL A 155 4.03 26.55 7.80
CA VAL A 155 2.88 26.08 8.59
C VAL A 155 3.27 25.03 9.63
N CYS A 156 4.12 24.07 9.26
CA CYS A 156 4.53 22.99 10.15
C CYS A 156 6.04 23.02 10.43
N GLY A 157 6.48 22.16 11.35
CA GLY A 157 7.91 21.87 11.54
C GLY A 157 8.70 22.96 12.24
N GLY A 158 8.06 24.01 12.79
CA GLY A 158 8.72 24.99 13.66
C GLY A 158 9.93 25.71 13.04
N GLY A 159 9.94 25.91 11.71
CA GLY A 159 11.07 26.51 11.00
C GLY A 159 12.21 25.55 10.63
N LYS A 160 12.06 24.24 10.89
CA LYS A 160 12.99 23.21 10.42
C LYS A 160 12.91 23.06 8.91
N SER A 161 14.07 22.80 8.31
CA SER A 161 14.23 22.47 6.90
C SER A 161 13.89 21.01 6.66
N ASN A 162 13.63 20.67 5.41
CA ASN A 162 13.38 19.30 4.97
C ASN A 162 14.48 18.33 5.43
N ARG A 163 15.74 18.75 5.36
CA ARG A 163 16.88 17.94 5.82
C ARG A 163 16.89 17.73 7.33
N GLU A 164 16.58 18.75 8.11
CA GLU A 164 16.48 18.64 9.57
C GLU A 164 15.35 17.68 9.98
N ILE A 165 14.18 17.77 9.33
CA ILE A 165 13.02 16.90 9.63
C ILE A 165 13.34 15.43 9.38
N LEU A 166 13.94 15.08 8.24
CA LEU A 166 14.33 13.68 7.98
C LEU A 166 15.54 13.24 8.80
N GLY A 167 16.49 14.14 9.09
CA GLY A 167 17.63 13.83 9.96
C GLY A 167 17.18 13.37 11.34
N GLU A 168 16.22 14.07 11.94
CA GLU A 168 15.60 13.65 13.21
C GLU A 168 14.90 12.29 13.10
N CYS A 169 14.25 12.00 11.96
CA CYS A 169 13.62 10.70 11.74
C CYS A 169 14.65 9.57 11.62
N GLU A 170 15.76 9.81 10.92
CA GLU A 170 16.86 8.84 10.83
C GLU A 170 17.46 8.53 12.19
N GLU A 171 17.67 9.54 13.04
CA GLU A 171 18.15 9.35 14.41
C GLU A 171 17.17 8.49 15.22
N ARG A 172 15.87 8.79 15.15
CA ARG A 172 14.83 7.97 15.81
C ARG A 172 14.79 6.52 15.32
N VAL A 173 15.05 6.28 14.03
CA VAL A 173 15.17 4.92 13.48
C VAL A 173 16.42 4.22 14.04
N LYS A 174 17.56 4.92 14.14
CA LYS A 174 18.79 4.35 14.73
C LYS A 174 18.59 3.97 16.19
N GLU A 175 18.02 4.87 16.99
CA GLU A 175 17.72 4.61 18.41
C GLU A 175 16.78 3.41 18.58
N MET A 176 15.75 3.29 17.73
CA MET A 176 14.83 2.16 17.77
C MET A 176 15.53 0.85 17.41
N GLY A 177 16.35 0.84 16.35
CA GLY A 177 17.12 -0.33 15.96
C GLY A 177 18.18 -0.74 17.00
N GLU A 178 18.72 0.20 17.77
CA GLU A 178 19.60 -0.08 18.91
C GLU A 178 18.83 -0.69 20.09
N ARG A 179 17.65 -0.16 20.43
CA ARG A 179 16.77 -0.73 21.47
C ARG A 179 16.31 -2.15 21.14
N GLU A 180 15.91 -2.40 19.90
CA GLU A 180 15.56 -3.75 19.44
C GLU A 180 16.75 -4.73 19.56
N LYS A 181 17.97 -4.28 19.23
CA LYS A 181 19.19 -5.11 19.42
C LYS A 181 19.52 -5.37 20.90
N GLU A 182 19.24 -4.40 21.78
CA GLU A 182 19.43 -4.56 23.21
C GLU A 182 18.40 -5.53 23.82
N GLU A 183 17.13 -5.42 23.41
CA GLU A 183 16.04 -6.32 23.81
C GLU A 183 16.25 -7.77 23.30
N VAL A 184 16.88 -7.92 22.13
CA VAL A 184 17.23 -9.23 21.53
C VAL A 184 18.56 -9.82 22.07
N LYS A 185 19.11 -9.29 23.18
CA LYS A 185 20.17 -10.02 23.92
C LYS A 185 19.58 -11.30 24.53
N VAL A 186 19.67 -12.40 23.77
CA VAL A 186 19.40 -13.75 24.26
C VAL A 186 20.29 -14.00 25.50
N PRO A 187 19.73 -14.31 26.67
CA PRO A 187 20.49 -14.64 27.87
C PRO A 187 21.57 -15.69 27.56
N GLU A 188 22.80 -15.51 28.06
CA GLU A 188 23.92 -16.45 27.80
C GLU A 188 23.58 -17.89 28.24
N GLU A 189 22.66 -18.05 29.19
CA GLU A 189 22.09 -19.32 29.64
C GLU A 189 21.34 -20.08 28.52
N LEU A 190 20.68 -19.36 27.60
CA LEU A 190 19.98 -19.94 26.45
C LEU A 190 20.92 -20.18 25.25
N LYS A 191 22.11 -19.60 25.25
CA LYS A 191 23.08 -19.68 24.15
C LYS A 191 23.96 -20.93 24.22
N MET A 192 24.18 -21.46 25.43
CA MET A 192 24.92 -22.71 25.65
C MET A 192 24.07 -23.94 25.29
N GLY A 193 22.76 -23.94 25.60
CA GLY A 193 21.87 -25.08 25.32
C GLY A 193 21.77 -25.46 23.83
N TRP A 194 21.73 -24.48 22.93
CA TRP A 194 21.60 -24.74 21.49
C TRP A 194 22.89 -25.22 20.81
N ARG A 195 24.06 -24.82 21.34
CA ARG A 195 25.36 -25.29 20.83
C ARG A 195 25.62 -26.71 21.28
N ASP A 196 25.36 -27.02 22.55
CA ASP A 196 25.54 -28.35 23.11
C ASP A 196 24.58 -29.37 22.46
N GLU A 197 23.33 -28.99 22.20
CA GLU A 197 22.35 -29.83 21.49
C GLU A 197 22.73 -30.07 20.02
N MET A 198 23.28 -29.06 19.33
CA MET A 198 23.71 -29.19 17.94
C MET A 198 25.02 -29.98 17.81
N GLU A 199 25.96 -29.79 18.74
CA GLU A 199 27.21 -30.57 18.83
C GLU A 199 26.94 -32.02 19.24
N ALA A 200 25.99 -32.26 20.16
CA ALA A 200 25.54 -33.61 20.52
C ALA A 200 24.80 -34.30 19.36
N ALA A 201 23.95 -33.58 18.62
CA ALA A 201 23.27 -34.09 17.44
C ALA A 201 24.26 -34.41 16.30
N ALA A 202 25.27 -33.55 16.09
CA ALA A 202 26.35 -33.79 15.13
C ALA A 202 27.21 -35.00 15.53
N ALA A 203 27.56 -35.13 16.82
CA ALA A 203 28.29 -36.28 17.35
C ALA A 203 27.48 -37.58 17.26
N ALA A 204 26.17 -37.54 17.48
CA ALA A 204 25.28 -38.69 17.35
C ALA A 204 25.11 -39.14 15.88
N GLN A 205 25.07 -38.21 14.93
CA GLN A 205 25.08 -38.51 13.50
C GLN A 205 26.43 -39.10 13.05
N GLN A 206 27.54 -38.60 13.58
CA GLN A 206 28.86 -39.12 13.28
C GLN A 206 29.10 -40.52 13.87
N LYS A 207 28.50 -40.82 15.03
CA LYS A 207 28.54 -42.16 15.64
C LYS A 207 27.69 -43.19 14.88
N LYS A 208 26.49 -42.80 14.40
CA LYS A 208 25.68 -43.64 13.51
C LYS A 208 26.33 -43.93 12.17
N LYS A 209 27.20 -43.04 11.67
CA LYS A 209 27.94 -43.24 10.42
C LYS A 209 29.16 -44.18 10.57
N ASN A 210 29.65 -44.40 11.80
CA ASN A 210 30.81 -45.24 12.09
C ASN A 210 30.45 -46.66 12.59
N GLU A 211 29.18 -46.94 12.86
CA GLU A 211 28.70 -48.26 13.34
C GLU A 211 27.76 -48.96 12.33
N GLY A 212 27.71 -48.50 11.07
CA GLY A 212 26.80 -49.02 10.05
C GLY A 212 27.47 -49.30 8.70
N GLU A 213 28.58 -50.06 8.69
CA GLU A 213 28.99 -50.83 7.51
C GLU A 213 28.62 -52.30 7.78
N GLY A 214 27.48 -52.72 7.22
CA GLY A 214 26.97 -54.08 7.33
C GLY A 214 25.60 -54.21 6.65
N GLU A 215 25.65 -54.57 5.36
CA GLU A 215 24.66 -55.28 4.53
C GLU A 215 23.16 -55.22 4.87
N GLY A 216 22.34 -54.92 3.84
CA GLY A 216 20.97 -55.44 3.80
C GLY A 216 19.94 -54.55 3.10
N ASP A 217 19.73 -54.83 1.82
CA ASP A 217 18.54 -54.67 0.98
C ASP A 217 17.16 -54.50 1.64
N GLY A 218 16.28 -53.74 0.97
CA GLY A 218 14.82 -53.92 1.10
C GLY A 218 13.99 -52.64 1.14
N GLU A 219 13.56 -52.18 -0.04
CA GLU A 219 12.16 -51.85 -0.38
C GLU A 219 11.22 -51.29 0.72
N SER A 220 10.70 -50.07 0.50
CA SER A 220 9.26 -49.80 0.26
C SER A 220 8.81 -48.40 0.69
N ASP A 221 7.93 -47.87 -0.15
CA ASP A 221 7.27 -46.57 -0.13
C ASP A 221 6.50 -46.23 1.15
N GLY A 222 6.30 -44.92 1.33
CA GLY A 222 4.96 -44.41 1.58
C GLY A 222 4.82 -43.42 2.73
N LEU A 223 4.98 -42.12 2.45
CA LEU A 223 4.34 -41.05 3.22
C LEU A 223 4.09 -39.81 2.33
N ALA A 224 2.99 -39.84 1.58
CA ALA A 224 2.22 -38.65 1.27
C ALA A 224 0.76 -38.98 1.59
N GLU A 225 0.05 -37.98 2.11
CA GLU A 225 -1.42 -37.79 2.17
C GLU A 225 -1.81 -37.28 3.57
N GLY A 226 -2.01 -35.97 3.65
CA GLY A 226 -2.52 -35.25 4.81
C GLY A 226 -3.39 -34.08 4.34
N PHE A 227 -4.36 -34.40 3.50
CA PHE A 227 -5.40 -33.52 2.99
C PHE A 227 -6.45 -33.25 4.09
N VAL A 228 -6.77 -31.98 4.35
CA VAL A 228 -7.98 -31.59 5.10
C VAL A 228 -8.87 -30.76 4.19
N GLN A 229 -9.98 -31.39 3.80
CA GLN A 229 -11.04 -30.89 2.95
C GLN A 229 -12.01 -30.02 3.75
N THR A 230 -12.46 -28.94 3.14
CA THR A 230 -13.57 -28.10 3.59
C THR A 230 -14.90 -28.84 3.37
N ALA A 231 -15.82 -28.76 4.34
CA ALA A 231 -17.18 -29.27 4.21
C ALA A 231 -18.17 -28.12 3.89
N PRO A 232 -19.11 -28.30 2.95
CA PRO A 232 -20.27 -27.43 2.79
C PRO A 232 -21.47 -27.98 3.59
N VAL A 233 -22.32 -27.10 4.11
CA VAL A 233 -23.66 -27.48 4.60
C VAL A 233 -24.71 -26.65 3.88
N SER A 234 -25.66 -27.36 3.26
CA SER A 234 -26.89 -26.86 2.66
C SER A 234 -28.05 -27.51 3.39
N SER A 235 -29.04 -26.71 3.78
CA SER A 235 -30.39 -27.18 4.08
C SER A 235 -31.40 -26.03 3.97
N SER A 236 -32.39 -26.19 3.11
CA SER A 236 -33.69 -25.46 3.07
C SER A 236 -34.81 -26.53 3.21
N PRO A 237 -36.13 -26.23 3.16
CA PRO A 237 -36.90 -25.00 3.41
C PRO A 237 -38.04 -25.23 4.45
N GLY A 238 -38.81 -24.17 4.79
CA GLY A 238 -40.06 -24.32 5.54
C GLY A 238 -40.91 -23.04 5.59
N GLU A 239 -42.01 -23.04 4.84
CA GLU A 239 -43.23 -22.22 5.01
C GLU A 239 -44.35 -23.15 5.52
N PRO A 240 -45.39 -22.67 6.26
CA PRO A 240 -46.63 -22.30 5.56
C PRO A 240 -47.53 -21.20 6.19
N SER A 241 -48.32 -20.59 5.29
CA SER A 241 -49.76 -20.21 5.33
C SER A 241 -50.30 -19.01 6.15
N SER A 242 -50.81 -18.03 5.38
CA SER A 242 -52.18 -17.44 5.37
C SER A 242 -52.91 -16.96 6.63
N GLY A 243 -53.46 -15.74 6.55
CA GLY A 243 -54.67 -15.30 7.27
C GLY A 243 -54.80 -13.78 7.39
N GLY A 244 -55.68 -13.15 6.60
CA GLY A 244 -55.97 -11.71 6.66
C GLY A 244 -57.04 -11.33 7.70
N THR A 245 -57.22 -10.02 7.97
CA THR A 245 -58.49 -9.26 8.01
C THR A 245 -58.19 -7.76 8.28
N ALA A 246 -58.97 -6.88 7.64
CA ALA A 246 -58.95 -5.41 7.75
C ALA A 246 -59.59 -4.86 9.05
N VAL A 247 -59.43 -3.55 9.33
CA VAL A 247 -60.52 -2.52 9.48
C VAL A 247 -59.96 -1.12 9.82
N ALA A 248 -60.24 -0.17 8.91
CA ALA A 248 -60.68 1.25 8.99
C ALA A 248 -60.11 2.36 9.93
N GLY A 249 -59.96 3.54 9.31
CA GLY A 249 -60.22 4.89 9.87
C GLY A 249 -58.99 5.82 9.91
N GLY A 250 -58.88 6.99 9.28
CA GLY A 250 -59.77 7.80 8.45
C GLY A 250 -59.04 9.08 7.96
N SER A 251 -59.45 9.55 6.77
CA SER A 251 -59.43 10.90 6.19
C SER A 251 -58.28 11.91 6.43
N ALA A 252 -57.55 12.27 5.36
CA ALA A 252 -57.53 13.63 4.79
C ALA A 252 -56.56 13.73 3.58
N VAL A 253 -57.08 14.18 2.44
CA VAL A 253 -56.36 14.36 1.16
C VAL A 253 -55.94 15.83 0.98
N PRO A 254 -54.72 16.10 0.46
CA PRO A 254 -54.49 17.26 -0.41
C PRO A 254 -54.01 16.85 -1.82
N PRO A 255 -54.17 17.71 -2.85
CA PRO A 255 -54.11 17.33 -4.27
C PRO A 255 -52.68 17.11 -4.82
N PRO A 256 -52.52 16.34 -5.92
CA PRO A 256 -51.21 15.97 -6.44
C PRO A 256 -50.51 17.11 -7.19
N THR A 257 -49.28 17.40 -6.78
CA THR A 257 -48.34 18.24 -7.53
C THR A 257 -47.88 17.53 -8.81
N ARG A 258 -47.94 18.27 -9.92
CA ARG A 258 -47.45 17.94 -11.27
C ARG A 258 -46.12 17.18 -11.24
N THR A 259 -46.12 15.93 -11.69
CA THR A 259 -44.90 15.16 -12.01
C THR A 259 -44.35 15.64 -13.35
N VAL A 260 -43.14 16.17 -13.35
CA VAL A 260 -42.36 16.44 -14.56
C VAL A 260 -41.69 15.13 -15.00
N PRO A 261 -41.85 14.66 -16.25
CA PRO A 261 -41.17 13.45 -16.70
C PRO A 261 -39.66 13.69 -16.87
N SER A 262 -38.88 12.76 -16.33
CA SER A 262 -37.42 12.65 -16.52
C SER A 262 -37.10 12.25 -17.97
N PRO A 263 -36.12 12.87 -18.65
CA PRO A 263 -35.71 12.44 -19.99
C PRO A 263 -34.92 11.13 -19.92
N SER A 264 -35.36 10.13 -20.70
CA SER A 264 -34.60 8.91 -20.94
C SER A 264 -33.27 9.22 -21.66
N PRO A 265 -32.16 8.54 -21.32
CA PRO A 265 -30.90 8.74 -22.03
C PRO A 265 -30.97 8.15 -23.43
N LEU A 266 -30.55 8.92 -24.43
CA LEU A 266 -30.34 8.47 -25.81
C LEU A 266 -29.14 7.50 -25.88
N PRO A 267 -29.16 6.49 -26.76
CA PRO A 267 -28.01 5.62 -26.98
C PRO A 267 -26.89 6.42 -27.65
N VAL A 268 -25.76 6.55 -26.96
CA VAL A 268 -24.53 7.15 -27.50
C VAL A 268 -23.97 6.20 -28.56
N ALA A 269 -24.14 6.52 -29.83
CA ALA A 269 -23.41 5.88 -30.90
C ALA A 269 -21.92 6.21 -30.75
N ALA A 270 -21.09 5.20 -30.52
CA ALA A 270 -19.64 5.34 -30.47
C ALA A 270 -19.13 5.87 -31.82
N GLY A 271 -18.62 7.10 -31.84
CA GLY A 271 -18.01 7.68 -33.03
C GLY A 271 -16.72 6.92 -33.41
N PRO A 272 -16.26 7.06 -34.68
CA PRO A 272 -15.11 6.32 -35.21
C PRO A 272 -13.80 6.53 -34.42
N ALA A 273 -13.69 7.62 -33.67
CA ALA A 273 -12.54 7.91 -32.81
C ALA A 273 -12.40 6.96 -31.60
N LEU A 274 -13.50 6.50 -30.99
CA LEU A 274 -13.44 5.57 -29.85
C LEU A 274 -13.08 4.15 -30.31
N GLN A 275 -13.55 3.74 -31.49
CA GLN A 275 -13.18 2.46 -32.10
C GLN A 275 -11.68 2.39 -32.43
N GLN A 276 -11.07 3.51 -32.84
CA GLN A 276 -9.64 3.55 -33.12
C GLN A 276 -8.80 3.45 -31.85
N VAL A 277 -9.21 4.09 -30.74
CA VAL A 277 -8.52 4.00 -29.45
C VAL A 277 -8.62 2.60 -28.85
N GLN A 278 -9.80 1.96 -28.90
CA GLN A 278 -9.96 0.57 -28.44
C GLN A 278 -9.12 -0.41 -29.26
N ARG A 279 -9.02 -0.22 -30.58
CA ARG A 279 -8.21 -1.08 -31.45
C ARG A 279 -6.72 -0.96 -31.15
N VAL A 280 -6.21 0.24 -30.86
CA VAL A 280 -4.81 0.45 -30.47
C VAL A 280 -4.52 -0.18 -29.10
N GLN A 281 -5.44 -0.07 -28.14
CA GLN A 281 -5.29 -0.73 -26.84
C GLN A 281 -5.34 -2.26 -26.92
N GLN A 282 -6.17 -2.84 -27.78
CA GLN A 282 -6.22 -4.29 -27.99
C GLN A 282 -4.93 -4.82 -28.62
N VAL A 283 -4.35 -4.13 -29.61
CA VAL A 283 -3.07 -4.55 -30.22
C VAL A 283 -1.93 -4.52 -29.18
N ALA A 284 -1.90 -3.50 -28.32
CA ALA A 284 -0.89 -3.41 -27.27
C ALA A 284 -1.02 -4.52 -26.21
N ALA A 285 -2.25 -4.91 -25.85
CA ALA A 285 -2.48 -6.00 -24.91
C ALA A 285 -2.08 -7.38 -25.48
N ASP A 286 -2.32 -7.60 -26.78
CA ASP A 286 -1.97 -8.86 -27.46
C ASP A 286 -0.44 -9.05 -27.58
N GLU A 287 0.32 -7.98 -27.84
CA GLU A 287 1.78 -8.03 -27.86
C GLU A 287 2.39 -8.37 -26.49
N THR A 288 1.81 -7.85 -25.40
CA THR A 288 2.26 -8.17 -24.04
C THR A 288 2.01 -9.61 -23.63
N ALA A 289 0.93 -10.22 -24.13
CA ALA A 289 0.58 -11.61 -23.82
C ALA A 289 1.57 -12.60 -24.43
N VAL A 290 1.96 -12.40 -25.69
CA VAL A 290 2.87 -13.32 -26.40
C VAL A 290 4.29 -13.31 -25.83
N TRP A 291 4.79 -12.15 -25.39
CA TRP A 291 6.11 -12.07 -24.75
C TRP A 291 6.12 -12.72 -23.37
N LEU A 292 5.05 -12.54 -22.60
CA LEU A 292 4.90 -13.14 -21.27
C LEU A 292 4.82 -14.67 -21.35
N ASP A 293 4.04 -15.21 -22.28
CA ASP A 293 3.95 -16.66 -22.49
C ASP A 293 5.30 -17.28 -22.88
N ARG A 294 6.09 -16.59 -23.71
CA ARG A 294 7.45 -17.02 -24.07
C ARG A 294 8.41 -17.01 -22.88
N LEU A 295 8.25 -16.05 -21.98
CA LEU A 295 9.08 -15.94 -20.77
C LEU A 295 8.73 -17.04 -19.77
N ILE A 296 7.44 -17.35 -19.60
CA ILE A 296 6.97 -18.46 -18.76
C ILE A 296 7.51 -19.80 -19.27
N VAL A 297 7.43 -20.05 -20.58
CA VAL A 297 7.98 -21.28 -21.18
C VAL A 297 9.50 -21.38 -20.98
N ALA A 298 10.24 -20.29 -21.16
CA ALA A 298 11.69 -20.28 -20.94
C ALA A 298 12.06 -20.61 -19.48
N VAL A 299 11.33 -20.05 -18.51
CA VAL A 299 11.53 -20.35 -17.09
C VAL A 299 11.18 -21.81 -16.77
N ALA A 300 10.09 -22.33 -17.33
CA ALA A 300 9.70 -23.73 -17.15
C ALA A 300 10.76 -24.71 -17.69
N VAL A 301 11.35 -24.43 -18.85
CA VAL A 301 12.43 -25.24 -19.44
C VAL A 301 13.69 -25.18 -18.57
N LEU A 302 14.06 -24.01 -18.05
CA LEU A 302 15.21 -23.87 -17.14
C LEU A 302 15.00 -24.64 -15.84
N LEU A 303 13.81 -24.58 -15.26
CA LEU A 303 13.47 -25.34 -14.06
C LEU A 303 13.53 -26.85 -14.33
N ALA A 304 12.98 -27.31 -15.45
CA ALA A 304 13.07 -28.71 -15.86
C ALA A 304 14.53 -29.17 -16.06
N ALA A 305 15.39 -28.33 -16.64
CA ALA A 305 16.81 -28.64 -16.80
C ALA A 305 17.55 -28.71 -15.45
N VAL A 306 17.22 -27.84 -14.49
CA VAL A 306 17.77 -27.90 -13.13
C VAL A 306 17.34 -29.18 -12.42
N VAL A 307 16.05 -29.54 -12.49
CA VAL A 307 15.53 -30.79 -11.91
C VAL A 307 16.19 -32.00 -12.55
N ALA A 308 16.31 -32.04 -13.89
CA ALA A 308 16.98 -33.12 -14.59
C ALA A 308 18.47 -33.24 -14.20
N LYS A 309 19.16 -32.11 -14.02
CA LYS A 309 20.56 -32.11 -13.57
C LYS A 309 20.70 -32.62 -12.13
N VAL A 310 19.76 -32.31 -11.25
CA VAL A 310 19.73 -32.81 -9.86
C VAL A 310 19.39 -34.30 -9.80
N MET A 311 18.58 -34.81 -10.73
CA MET A 311 18.22 -36.23 -10.80
C MET A 311 19.28 -37.09 -11.49
N LEU A 312 20.18 -36.49 -12.28
CA LEU A 312 21.24 -37.17 -13.01
C LEU A 312 22.64 -37.01 -12.37
N ALA A 313 22.75 -36.30 -11.26
CA ALA A 313 23.98 -36.09 -10.49
C ALA A 313 23.92 -36.83 -9.15
#